data_AF-A0A6U2ELN6-F1
#
_entry.id   AF-A0A6U2ELN6-F1
#
_cell.length_a   1.000
_cell.length_b   1.000
_cell.length_c   1.000
_cell.angle_alpha   90.00
_cell.angle_beta   90.00
_cell.angle_gamma   90.00
#
_symmetry.space_group_name_H-M   'P 1'
#
loop_
_entity.id
_entity.type
_entity.pdbx_description
1 polymer ?
#
loop_
_entity_poly.entity_id
_entity_poly.type
_entity_poly.pdbx_seq_one_letter_code
_entity_poly.pdbx_strand_id
1 'polypeptide(L)'
;MLEKEVDNASADRGNNGQAIDAAASRADDMFAKMCKKFKSKKTVWIARLKYLLKGARHEEAHALLKRSLGSLPAYKHVETMSKFAQMEFEYGSTERGRTIFDTLLEKHPKRLDLLFVYVDKEVKNDEIEAARNVFESVIKQTNDDGRKFKFSDKQMKSLFKKWYRIEEEHGDSRSQEHVKSAARAYVEKSTS
;
A
#
# COMPACT_ATOMS: atom_id res chain seq x y z
N MET A 1 7.17 -52.35 -10.44
CA MET A 1 7.32 -51.33 -11.50
C MET A 1 6.83 -49.98 -11.00
N LEU A 2 5.63 -49.92 -10.42
CA LEU A 2 5.06 -48.72 -9.78
C LEU A 2 5.90 -48.16 -8.61
N GLU A 3 6.48 -49.00 -7.74
CA GLU A 3 7.31 -48.52 -6.61
C GLU A 3 8.57 -47.77 -7.08
N LYS A 4 9.24 -48.24 -8.14
CA LYS A 4 10.40 -47.55 -8.73
C LYS A 4 10.07 -46.19 -9.35
N GLU A 5 8.86 -46.01 -9.88
CA GLU A 5 8.41 -44.72 -10.42
C GLU A 5 8.04 -43.74 -9.30
N VAL A 6 7.46 -44.22 -8.19
CA VAL A 6 7.15 -43.42 -7.00
C VAL A 6 8.43 -42.97 -6.28
N ASP A 7 9.44 -43.85 -6.20
CA ASP A 7 10.74 -43.53 -5.60
C ASP A 7 11.53 -42.53 -6.46
N ASN A 8 11.51 -42.67 -7.79
CA ASN A 8 12.13 -41.69 -8.70
C ASN A 8 11.43 -40.32 -8.65
N ALA A 9 10.10 -40.28 -8.57
CA ALA A 9 9.35 -39.03 -8.42
C ALA A 9 9.62 -38.35 -7.07
N SER A 10 9.85 -39.13 -6.02
CA SER A 10 10.20 -38.63 -4.69
C SER A 10 11.63 -38.08 -4.63
N ALA A 11 12.57 -38.74 -5.32
CA ALA A 11 13.95 -38.27 -5.46
C ALA A 11 14.05 -37.00 -6.31
N ASP A 12 13.27 -36.89 -7.40
CA ASP A 12 13.25 -35.71 -8.28
C ASP A 12 12.62 -34.49 -7.56
N ARG A 13 11.59 -34.70 -6.74
CA ARG A 13 11.06 -33.66 -5.84
C ARG A 13 12.07 -33.21 -4.80
N GLY A 14 12.84 -34.14 -4.22
CA GLY A 14 13.89 -33.84 -3.24
C GLY A 14 15.04 -33.02 -3.85
N ASN A 15 15.48 -33.38 -5.06
CA ASN A 15 16.54 -32.68 -5.78
C ASN A 15 16.09 -31.27 -6.24
N ASN A 16 14.86 -31.15 -6.74
CA ASN A 16 14.28 -29.87 -7.12
C ASN A 16 14.09 -28.94 -5.90
N GLY A 17 13.71 -29.51 -4.74
CA GLY A 17 13.63 -28.83 -3.44
C GLY A 17 14.97 -28.26 -2.94
N GLN A 18 16.06 -29.03 -3.03
CA GLN A 18 17.38 -28.55 -2.65
C GLN A 18 17.91 -27.45 -3.60
N ALA A 19 17.59 -27.53 -4.89
CA ALA A 19 18.00 -26.54 -5.87
C ALA A 19 17.31 -25.17 -5.69
N ILE A 20 16.00 -25.17 -5.37
CA ILE A 20 15.25 -23.93 -5.06
C ILE A 20 15.73 -23.27 -3.77
N ASP A 21 16.06 -24.05 -2.74
CA ASP A 21 16.61 -23.53 -1.48
C ASP A 21 18.00 -22.92 -1.68
N ALA A 22 18.86 -23.57 -2.47
CA ALA A 22 20.19 -23.03 -2.81
C ALA A 22 20.13 -21.77 -3.68
N ALA A 23 19.11 -21.63 -4.54
CA ALA A 23 18.89 -20.42 -5.32
C ALA A 23 18.36 -19.27 -4.44
N ALA A 24 17.40 -19.55 -3.55
CA ALA A 24 16.86 -18.58 -2.59
C ALA A 24 17.95 -18.05 -1.64
N SER A 25 18.79 -18.93 -1.11
CA SER A 25 19.93 -18.54 -0.26
C SER A 25 20.91 -17.60 -0.98
N ARG A 26 21.26 -17.89 -2.24
CA ARG A 26 22.12 -17.01 -3.05
C ARG A 26 21.48 -15.65 -3.32
N ALA A 27 20.18 -15.62 -3.59
CA ALA A 27 19.44 -14.38 -3.81
C ALA A 27 19.40 -13.53 -2.53
N ASP A 28 19.19 -14.15 -1.37
CA ASP A 28 19.18 -13.48 -0.06
C ASP A 28 20.53 -12.81 0.22
N ASP A 29 21.62 -13.53 0.00
CA ASP A 29 22.98 -13.02 0.16
C ASP A 29 23.26 -11.82 -0.76
N MET A 30 22.82 -11.90 -2.02
CA MET A 30 22.94 -10.81 -2.97
C MET A 30 22.16 -9.59 -2.48
N PHE A 31 20.90 -9.75 -2.08
CA PHE A 31 20.09 -8.66 -1.56
C PHE A 31 20.65 -8.06 -0.28
N ALA A 32 21.22 -8.88 0.62
CA ALA A 32 21.89 -8.41 1.82
C ALA A 32 23.09 -7.53 1.48
N LYS A 33 23.95 -7.96 0.54
CA LYS A 33 25.10 -7.18 0.05
C LYS A 33 24.65 -5.88 -0.61
N MET A 34 23.61 -5.94 -1.44
CA MET A 34 23.06 -4.77 -2.14
C MET A 34 22.47 -3.75 -1.17
N CYS A 35 21.66 -4.18 -0.18
CA CYS A 35 21.12 -3.28 0.85
C CYS A 35 22.22 -2.63 1.69
N LYS A 36 23.34 -3.32 1.94
CA LYS A 36 24.50 -2.77 2.66
C LYS A 36 25.25 -1.73 1.81
N LYS A 37 25.57 -2.07 0.56
CA LYS A 37 26.36 -1.21 -0.35
C LYS A 37 25.58 0.00 -0.86
N PHE A 38 24.29 -0.18 -1.10
CA PHE A 38 23.42 0.83 -1.70
C PHE A 38 22.30 1.27 -0.76
N LYS A 39 22.60 1.37 0.55
CA LYS A 39 21.63 1.67 1.61
C LYS A 39 20.82 2.96 1.40
N SER A 40 21.35 3.93 0.66
CA SER A 40 20.70 5.22 0.35
C SER A 40 19.77 5.18 -0.88
N LYS A 41 19.73 4.06 -1.60
CA LYS A 41 18.94 3.85 -2.82
C LYS A 41 17.66 3.09 -2.49
N LYS A 42 16.53 3.79 -2.52
CA LYS A 42 15.18 3.21 -2.26
C LYS A 42 14.83 2.03 -3.17
N THR A 43 15.30 2.04 -4.41
CA THR A 43 15.04 0.98 -5.41
C THR A 43 15.54 -0.39 -4.95
N VAL A 44 16.66 -0.45 -4.23
CA VAL A 44 17.23 -1.71 -3.71
C VAL A 44 16.35 -2.29 -2.61
N TRP A 45 15.83 -1.44 -1.73
CA TRP A 45 14.90 -1.84 -0.67
C TRP A 45 13.57 -2.32 -1.24
N ILE A 46 13.00 -1.61 -2.23
CA ILE A 46 11.77 -2.00 -2.92
C ILE A 46 11.94 -3.32 -3.68
N ALA A 47 13.09 -3.51 -4.35
CA ALA A 47 13.38 -4.76 -5.05
C ALA A 47 13.46 -5.96 -4.09
N ARG A 48 14.13 -5.78 -2.95
CA ARG A 48 14.19 -6.83 -1.91
C ARG A 48 12.81 -7.12 -1.32
N LEU A 49 12.00 -6.09 -1.06
CA LEU A 49 10.64 -6.26 -0.59
C LEU A 49 9.81 -7.11 -1.57
N LYS A 50 9.83 -6.75 -2.86
CA LYS A 50 9.09 -7.48 -3.89
C LYS A 50 9.52 -8.96 -3.94
N TYR A 51 10.82 -9.22 -3.82
CA TYR A 51 11.35 -10.58 -3.77
C TYR A 51 10.83 -11.35 -2.54
N LEU A 52 10.85 -10.75 -1.35
CA LEU A 52 10.36 -11.39 -0.11
C LEU A 52 8.85 -11.69 -0.17
N LEU A 53 8.05 -10.73 -0.65
CA LEU A 53 6.60 -10.92 -0.77
C LEU A 53 6.24 -12.02 -1.77
N LYS A 54 6.93 -12.07 -2.91
CA LYS A 54 6.76 -13.17 -3.89
C LYS A 54 7.13 -14.54 -3.34
N GLY A 55 8.05 -14.59 -2.38
CA GLY A 55 8.42 -15.81 -1.66
C GLY A 55 7.53 -16.11 -0.44
N ALA A 56 6.40 -15.41 -0.26
CA ALA A 56 5.54 -15.51 0.91
C ALA A 56 6.23 -15.24 2.27
N ARG A 57 7.37 -14.54 2.26
CA ARG A 57 8.18 -14.21 3.45
C ARG A 57 7.75 -12.86 4.05
N HIS A 58 6.48 -12.79 4.45
CA HIS A 58 5.85 -11.54 4.88
C HIS A 58 6.48 -10.94 6.14
N GLU A 59 6.87 -11.76 7.12
CA GLU A 59 7.52 -11.26 8.34
C GLU A 59 8.86 -10.56 8.06
N GLU A 60 9.64 -11.12 7.14
CA GLU A 60 10.91 -10.50 6.73
C GLU A 60 10.67 -9.22 5.93
N ALA A 61 9.65 -9.19 5.08
CA ALA A 61 9.21 -8.00 4.37
C ALA A 61 8.81 -6.88 5.36
N HIS A 62 8.10 -7.22 6.43
CA HIS A 62 7.71 -6.28 7.47
C HIS A 62 8.94 -5.71 8.21
N ALA A 63 9.86 -6.57 8.63
CA ALA A 63 11.10 -6.14 9.28
C ALA A 63 11.96 -5.27 8.35
N LEU A 64 11.92 -5.53 7.05
CA LEU A 64 12.66 -4.77 6.04
C LEU A 64 12.21 -3.30 5.96
N LEU A 65 10.91 -3.02 6.12
CA LEU A 65 10.41 -1.64 6.09
C LEU A 65 11.11 -0.78 7.15
N LYS A 66 11.12 -1.22 8.41
CA LYS A 66 11.76 -0.50 9.52
C LYS A 66 13.26 -0.26 9.24
N ARG A 67 13.96 -1.27 8.72
CA ARG A 67 15.38 -1.17 8.36
C ARG A 67 15.65 -0.18 7.23
N SER A 68 14.77 -0.15 6.22
CA SER A 68 14.89 0.77 5.09
C SER A 68 14.77 2.23 5.54
N LEU A 69 13.83 2.53 6.45
CA LEU A 69 13.63 3.88 6.98
C LEU A 69 14.82 4.36 7.81
N GLY A 70 15.46 3.46 8.58
CA GLY A 70 16.71 3.79 9.29
C GLY A 70 17.92 4.05 8.37
N SER A 71 17.87 3.54 7.13
CA SER A 71 18.97 3.68 6.16
C SER A 71 18.78 4.82 5.16
N LEU A 72 17.53 5.20 4.92
CA LEU A 72 17.15 6.23 3.94
C LEU A 72 17.01 7.60 4.60
N PRO A 73 17.34 8.70 3.89
CA PRO A 73 17.02 10.04 4.34
C PRO A 73 15.51 10.26 4.50
N ALA A 74 15.12 11.09 5.48
CA ALA A 74 13.71 11.36 5.83
C ALA A 74 12.85 11.81 4.64
N TYR A 75 13.38 12.64 3.74
CA TYR A 75 12.64 13.12 2.56
C TYR A 75 12.24 12.00 1.58
N LYS A 76 12.87 10.82 1.65
CA LYS A 76 12.51 9.63 0.85
C LYS A 76 11.53 8.69 1.55
N HIS A 77 11.27 8.90 2.85
CA HIS A 77 10.45 7.97 3.65
C HIS A 77 9.03 7.86 3.09
N VAL A 78 8.39 9.00 2.81
CA VAL A 78 7.01 9.03 2.28
C VAL A 78 6.87 8.22 1.00
N GLU A 79 7.75 8.48 0.02
CA GLU A 79 7.70 7.78 -1.27
C GLU A 79 8.04 6.29 -1.13
N THR A 80 8.99 5.96 -0.24
CA THR A 80 9.37 4.56 0.01
C THR A 80 8.23 3.81 0.68
N MET A 81 7.62 4.36 1.73
CA MET A 81 6.48 3.76 2.42
C MET A 81 5.27 3.60 1.49
N SER A 82 4.98 4.61 0.65
CA SER A 82 3.90 4.51 -0.33
C SER A 82 4.14 3.36 -1.31
N LYS A 83 5.39 3.15 -1.76
CA LYS A 83 5.73 2.01 -2.61
C LYS A 83 5.68 0.68 -1.86
N PHE A 84 6.05 0.64 -0.59
CA PHE A 84 5.89 -0.55 0.24
C PHE A 84 4.43 -0.94 0.36
N ALA A 85 3.54 0.01 0.70
CA ALA A 85 2.11 -0.23 0.76
C ALA A 85 1.56 -0.77 -0.57
N GLN A 86 1.93 -0.15 -1.70
CA GLN A 86 1.52 -0.63 -3.03
C GLN A 86 1.96 -2.07 -3.32
N MET A 87 3.14 -2.50 -2.85
CA MET A 87 3.61 -3.87 -3.01
C MET A 87 2.87 -4.85 -2.10
N GLU A 88 2.52 -4.45 -0.87
CA GLU A 88 1.70 -5.26 0.04
C GLU A 88 0.31 -5.52 -0.55
N PHE A 89 -0.31 -4.52 -1.18
CA PHE A 89 -1.57 -4.71 -1.91
C PHE A 89 -1.46 -5.65 -3.13
N GLU A 90 -0.29 -5.77 -3.75
CA GLU A 90 -0.11 -6.56 -4.97
C GLU A 90 0.34 -8.00 -4.71
N TYR A 91 1.15 -8.24 -3.67
CA TYR A 91 1.81 -9.54 -3.44
C TYR A 91 1.73 -10.00 -1.98
N GLY A 92 1.24 -9.15 -1.08
CA GLY A 92 1.28 -9.36 0.36
C GLY A 92 -0.10 -9.31 0.99
N SER A 93 -0.20 -8.63 2.13
CA SER A 93 -1.44 -8.44 2.85
C SER A 93 -2.03 -7.06 2.57
N THR A 94 -3.27 -7.01 2.07
CA THR A 94 -4.02 -5.77 1.86
C THR A 94 -4.13 -4.97 3.16
N GLU A 95 -4.41 -5.65 4.29
CA GLU A 95 -4.50 -5.05 5.63
C GLU A 95 -3.20 -4.35 6.06
N ARG A 96 -2.05 -4.90 5.69
CA ARG A 96 -0.75 -4.24 5.92
C ARG A 96 -0.56 -3.04 5.03
N GLY A 97 -0.97 -3.14 3.77
CA GLY A 97 -1.03 -2.01 2.86
C GLY A 97 -1.85 -0.84 3.44
N ARG A 98 -3.04 -1.14 3.97
CA ARG A 98 -3.94 -0.21 4.66
C ARG A 98 -3.23 0.47 5.84
N THR A 99 -2.68 -0.33 6.76
CA THR A 99 -1.94 0.16 7.94
C THR A 99 -0.82 1.16 7.56
N ILE A 100 -0.06 0.86 6.49
CA ILE A 100 1.03 1.73 6.04
C ILE A 100 0.48 3.04 5.45
N PHE A 101 -0.60 2.99 4.65
CA PHE A 101 -1.24 4.20 4.13
C PHE A 101 -1.90 5.04 5.22
N ASP A 102 -2.57 4.42 6.18
CA ASP A 102 -3.18 5.13 7.31
C ASP A 102 -2.10 5.88 8.10
N THR A 103 -0.99 5.22 8.41
CA THR A 103 0.17 5.87 9.04
C THR A 103 0.71 7.04 8.21
N LEU A 104 0.71 6.91 6.87
CA LEU A 104 1.16 7.98 5.98
C LEU A 104 0.19 9.17 5.97
N LEU A 105 -1.11 8.91 5.95
CA LEU A 105 -2.14 9.95 5.96
C LEU A 105 -2.21 10.65 7.32
N GLU A 106 -2.01 9.93 8.42
CA GLU A 106 -1.91 10.54 9.75
C GLU A 106 -0.73 11.52 9.85
N LYS A 107 0.45 11.12 9.33
CA LYS A 107 1.67 11.96 9.38
C LYS A 107 1.68 13.07 8.34
N HIS A 108 1.08 12.83 7.18
CA HIS A 108 1.09 13.73 6.04
C HIS A 108 -0.33 14.00 5.50
N PRO A 109 -1.23 14.56 6.32
CA PRO A 109 -2.64 14.61 5.99
C PRO A 109 -2.97 15.59 4.85
N LYS A 110 -2.06 16.51 4.50
CA LYS A 110 -2.19 17.39 3.31
C LYS A 110 -1.95 16.68 1.97
N ARG A 111 -1.40 15.47 1.98
CA ARG A 111 -0.94 14.75 0.78
C ARG A 111 -2.07 13.95 0.15
N LEU A 112 -2.95 14.64 -0.55
CA LEU A 112 -4.06 14.01 -1.31
C LEU A 112 -3.57 13.05 -2.40
N ASP A 113 -2.35 13.21 -2.89
CA ASP A 113 -1.73 12.25 -3.81
C ASP A 113 -1.60 10.85 -3.19
N LEU A 114 -1.28 10.76 -1.90
CA LEU A 114 -1.23 9.48 -1.18
C LEU A 114 -2.62 8.91 -0.98
N LEU A 115 -3.61 9.77 -0.67
CA LEU A 115 -5.00 9.38 -0.53
C LEU A 115 -5.54 8.75 -1.81
N PHE A 116 -5.30 9.40 -2.96
CA PHE A 116 -5.81 8.90 -4.23
C PHE A 116 -5.16 7.57 -4.62
N VAL A 117 -3.85 7.41 -4.39
CA VAL A 117 -3.18 6.12 -4.61
C VAL A 117 -3.76 5.03 -3.70
N TYR A 118 -4.04 5.34 -2.44
CA TYR A 118 -4.63 4.38 -1.50
C TYR A 118 -6.02 3.94 -1.96
N VAL A 119 -6.89 4.89 -2.27
CA VAL A 119 -8.23 4.61 -2.78
C VAL A 119 -8.19 3.81 -4.08
N ASP A 120 -7.30 4.16 -5.02
CA ASP A 120 -7.15 3.42 -6.27
C ASP A 120 -6.71 1.97 -6.04
N LYS A 121 -5.96 1.69 -4.97
CA LYS A 121 -5.58 0.32 -4.58
C LYS A 121 -6.75 -0.45 -3.96
N GLU A 122 -7.57 0.19 -3.14
CA GLU A 122 -8.79 -0.42 -2.59
C GLU A 122 -9.78 -0.76 -3.72
N VAL A 123 -10.04 0.19 -4.62
CA VAL A 123 -10.94 -0.04 -5.77
C VAL A 123 -10.43 -1.15 -6.66
N LYS A 124 -9.11 -1.23 -6.91
CA LYS A 124 -8.51 -2.30 -7.71
C LYS A 124 -8.65 -3.70 -7.08
N ASN A 125 -8.81 -3.77 -5.76
CA ASN A 125 -9.03 -5.02 -5.04
C ASN A 125 -10.51 -5.29 -4.77
N ASP A 126 -11.41 -4.57 -5.45
CA ASP A 126 -12.87 -4.66 -5.32
C ASP A 126 -13.40 -4.27 -3.92
N GLU A 127 -12.60 -3.55 -3.14
CA GLU A 127 -12.90 -3.12 -1.77
C GLU A 127 -13.48 -1.69 -1.76
N ILE A 128 -14.63 -1.52 -2.43
CA ILE A 128 -15.27 -0.20 -2.61
C ILE A 128 -15.72 0.42 -1.28
N GLU A 129 -16.19 -0.40 -0.34
CA GLU A 129 -16.59 0.09 0.99
C GLU A 129 -15.39 0.64 1.78
N ALA A 130 -14.23 -0.02 1.70
CA ALA A 130 -13.00 0.48 2.30
C ALA A 130 -12.58 1.83 1.66
N ALA A 131 -12.66 1.94 0.34
CA ALA A 131 -12.40 3.19 -0.38
C ALA A 131 -13.32 4.34 0.10
N ARG A 132 -14.63 4.08 0.30
CA ARG A 132 -15.58 5.06 0.85
C ARG A 132 -15.20 5.49 2.26
N ASN A 133 -14.88 4.53 3.13
CA ASN A 133 -14.46 4.79 4.51
C ASN A 133 -13.22 5.68 4.57
N VAL A 134 -12.28 5.49 3.64
CA VAL A 134 -11.07 6.31 3.52
C VAL A 134 -11.42 7.77 3.17
N PHE A 135 -12.33 8.01 2.21
CA PHE A 135 -12.79 9.37 1.91
C PHE A 135 -13.50 10.02 3.09
N GLU A 136 -14.42 9.30 3.72
CA GLU A 136 -15.15 9.78 4.89
C GLU A 136 -14.22 10.13 6.04
N SER A 137 -13.22 9.29 6.31
CA SER A 137 -12.23 9.52 7.36
C SER A 137 -11.48 10.82 7.10
N VAL A 138 -11.03 11.06 5.87
CA VAL A 138 -10.35 12.30 5.51
C VAL A 138 -11.25 13.52 5.69
N ILE A 139 -12.52 13.46 5.25
CA ILE A 139 -13.45 14.59 5.40
C ILE A 139 -13.74 14.85 6.88
N LYS A 140 -13.99 13.81 7.68
CA LYS A 140 -14.20 13.93 9.13
C LYS A 140 -12.99 14.60 9.81
N GLN A 141 -11.77 14.17 9.46
CA GLN A 141 -10.54 14.74 10.00
C GLN A 141 -10.32 16.21 9.62
N THR A 142 -10.97 16.71 8.56
CA THR A 142 -10.84 18.10 8.11
C THR A 142 -11.82 19.05 8.74
N ASN A 143 -12.94 18.52 9.24
CA ASN A 143 -13.98 19.27 9.92
C ASN A 143 -13.71 19.42 11.42
N ASP A 144 -12.62 18.85 11.92
CA ASP A 144 -12.21 18.95 13.32
C ASP A 144 -11.44 20.27 13.55
N ASP A 145 -12.08 21.21 14.24
CA ASP A 145 -11.58 22.57 14.53
C ASP A 145 -10.26 22.59 15.33
N GLY A 146 -9.84 21.46 15.89
CA GLY A 146 -8.59 21.32 16.64
C GLY A 146 -7.32 21.09 15.80
N ARG A 147 -7.42 20.89 14.48
CA ARG A 147 -6.24 20.55 13.65
C ARG A 147 -5.46 21.75 13.11
N LYS A 148 -4.14 21.58 13.04
CA LYS A 148 -3.16 22.56 12.51
C LYS A 148 -3.22 22.79 10.99
N PHE A 149 -4.16 22.21 10.26
CA PHE A 149 -4.26 22.43 8.82
C PHE A 149 -5.67 22.30 8.26
N LYS A 150 -5.95 23.08 7.21
CA LYS A 150 -7.15 23.02 6.39
C LYS A 150 -6.76 22.69 4.94
N PHE A 151 -7.63 21.98 4.22
CA PHE A 151 -7.47 21.81 2.77
C PHE A 151 -7.91 23.09 2.05
N SER A 152 -7.31 23.32 0.88
CA SER A 152 -7.81 24.34 -0.04
C SER A 152 -9.06 23.87 -0.78
N ASP A 153 -9.88 24.80 -1.26
CA ASP A 153 -11.08 24.49 -2.04
C ASP A 153 -10.76 23.63 -3.27
N LYS A 154 -9.60 23.87 -3.90
CA LYS A 154 -9.12 23.09 -5.05
C LYS A 154 -8.88 21.62 -4.66
N GLN A 155 -8.29 21.40 -3.49
CA GLN A 155 -8.02 20.07 -2.97
C GLN A 155 -9.32 19.33 -2.63
N MET A 156 -10.25 19.99 -1.93
CA MET A 156 -11.54 19.40 -1.59
C MET A 156 -12.39 19.11 -2.82
N LYS A 157 -12.43 20.03 -3.79
CA LYS A 157 -13.09 19.81 -5.08
C LYS A 157 -12.50 18.61 -5.83
N SER A 158 -11.17 18.45 -5.82
CA SER A 158 -10.51 17.29 -6.42
C SER A 158 -10.89 15.98 -5.72
N LEU A 159 -10.94 15.99 -4.38
CA LEU A 159 -11.35 14.85 -3.57
C LEU A 159 -12.78 14.42 -3.87
N PHE A 160 -13.76 15.33 -3.80
CA PHE A 160 -15.15 15.01 -4.11
C PHE A 160 -15.35 14.58 -5.57
N LYS A 161 -14.61 15.16 -6.51
CA LYS A 161 -14.64 14.74 -7.92
C LYS A 161 -14.12 13.31 -8.09
N LYS A 162 -13.05 12.93 -7.38
CA LYS A 162 -12.52 11.56 -7.41
C LYS A 162 -13.50 10.58 -6.77
N TRP A 163 -14.07 10.93 -5.61
CA TRP A 163 -15.07 10.09 -4.94
C TRP A 163 -16.30 9.87 -5.83
N TYR A 164 -16.85 10.93 -6.42
CA TYR A 164 -17.99 10.82 -7.32
C TYR A 164 -17.73 9.91 -8.53
N ARG A 165 -16.54 9.99 -9.14
CA ARG A 165 -16.16 9.10 -10.25
C ARG A 165 -16.16 7.63 -9.86
N ILE A 166 -15.70 7.30 -8.66
CA ILE A 166 -15.71 5.92 -8.17
C ILE A 166 -17.15 5.43 -7.99
N GLU A 167 -18.05 6.29 -7.48
CA GLU A 167 -19.47 5.95 -7.36
C GLU A 167 -20.20 5.90 -8.72
N GLU A 168 -19.69 6.59 -9.74
CA GLU A 168 -20.20 6.49 -11.11
C GLU A 168 -19.83 5.17 -11.77
N GLU A 169 -18.61 4.68 -11.51
CA GLU A 169 -18.08 3.43 -12.07
C GLU A 169 -18.53 2.18 -11.30
N HIS A 170 -18.63 2.26 -9.96
CA HIS A 170 -18.84 1.11 -9.07
C HIS A 170 -20.05 1.23 -8.14
N GLY A 171 -20.71 2.40 -8.11
CA GLY A 171 -21.77 2.72 -7.15
C GLY A 171 -23.18 2.66 -7.74
N ASP A 172 -24.11 3.27 -7.00
CA ASP A 172 -25.52 3.42 -7.38
C ASP A 172 -25.98 4.88 -7.26
N SER A 173 -27.21 5.17 -7.65
CA SER A 173 -27.75 6.54 -7.57
C SER A 173 -27.78 7.08 -6.13
N ARG A 174 -27.86 6.21 -5.12
CA ARG A 174 -27.91 6.61 -3.70
C ARG A 174 -26.52 7.01 -3.22
N SER A 175 -25.48 6.26 -3.55
CA SER A 175 -24.11 6.57 -3.19
C SER A 175 -23.63 7.84 -3.88
N GLN A 176 -24.01 8.07 -5.14
CA GLN A 176 -23.75 9.31 -5.85
C GLN A 176 -24.40 10.53 -5.18
N GLU A 177 -25.66 10.41 -4.74
CA GLU A 177 -26.33 11.50 -4.00
C GLU A 177 -25.69 11.72 -2.63
N HIS A 178 -25.22 10.66 -1.97
CA HIS A 178 -24.47 10.78 -0.72
C HIS A 178 -23.21 11.64 -0.89
N VAL A 179 -22.42 11.41 -1.95
CA VAL A 179 -21.24 12.23 -2.25
C VAL A 179 -21.61 13.69 -2.51
N LYS A 180 -22.70 13.95 -3.25
CA LYS A 180 -23.19 15.32 -3.49
C LYS A 180 -23.62 16.00 -2.20
N SER A 181 -24.37 15.31 -1.34
CA SER A 181 -24.80 15.81 -0.05
C SER A 181 -23.60 16.11 0.86
N ALA A 182 -22.61 15.22 0.91
CA ALA A 182 -21.40 15.42 1.69
C ALA A 182 -20.60 16.64 1.19
N ALA A 183 -20.52 16.85 -0.12
CA ALA A 183 -19.87 18.02 -0.70
C ALA A 183 -20.59 19.33 -0.33
N ARG A 184 -21.93 19.38 -0.39
CA ARG A 184 -22.72 20.55 0.03
C ARG A 184 -22.51 20.86 1.51
N ALA A 185 -22.64 19.86 2.38
CA ALA A 185 -22.45 20.00 3.82
C ALA A 185 -21.04 20.48 4.17
N TYR A 186 -20.02 20.06 3.42
CA TYR A 186 -18.66 20.55 3.61
C TYR A 186 -18.54 22.05 3.26
N VAL A 187 -19.11 22.47 2.13
CA VAL A 187 -19.08 23.88 1.70
C VAL A 187 -19.79 24.77 2.71
N GLU A 188 -21.00 24.40 3.15
CA GLU A 188 -21.78 25.16 4.15
C GLU A 188 -21.01 25.38 5.45
N LYS A 189 -20.33 24.33 5.95
CA LYS A 189 -19.46 24.40 7.14
C LYS A 189 -18.18 25.19 6.91
N SER A 190 -17.65 25.21 5.70
CA SER A 190 -16.45 26.00 5.38
C SER A 190 -16.73 27.50 5.25
N THR A 191 -17.99 27.86 4.99
CA THR A 191 -18.47 29.25 4.83
C THR A 191 -19.10 29.85 6.08
N SER A 192 -19.45 29.02 7.08
CA SER A 192 -19.99 29.45 8.38
C SER A 192 -18.88 29.66 9.39
#